data_AF-A0A3M0DPX9-F1
#
_entry.id   AF-A0A3M0DPX9-F1
#
_cell.length_a   1.000
_cell.length_b   1.000
_cell.length_c   1.000
_cell.angle_alpha   90.00
_cell.angle_beta   90.00
_cell.angle_gamma   90.00
#
_symmetry.space_group_name_H-M   'P 1'
#
loop_
_entity.id
_entity.type
_entity.pdbx_description
1 polymer ?
#
loop_
_entity_poly.entity_id
_entity_poly.type
_entity_poly.pdbx_seq_one_letter_code
_entity_poly.pdbx_strand_id
1 'polypeptide(L)'
;MPLTRRTLLGSACVLTGLSGCLGGSESSPTGTPTATPTPTATRTGTVIAESCSASDPPAPTGAATDPKPYPEQPSELSRESVGSFVEAYERVYQYNSMLAEYPDKIGRLNDLDVSINEITVTVEEETFVVGVTGQTNTGITTDDGGGSETPTQTPLPMGHWPFETTYKVSDEFVRRGGTVYECW
;
A
#
# COMPACT_ATOMS: atom_id res chain seq x y z
N MET A 1 -39.59 -14.79 -6.63
CA MET A 1 -40.41 -14.31 -5.50
C MET A 1 -40.26 -12.81 -5.40
N PRO A 2 -41.33 -12.00 -5.55
CA PRO A 2 -41.24 -10.55 -5.47
C PRO A 2 -41.72 -10.06 -4.10
N LEU A 3 -40.85 -9.41 -3.33
CA LEU A 3 -41.18 -8.57 -2.17
C LEU A 3 -39.98 -7.63 -1.97
N THR A 4 -40.04 -6.34 -1.64
CA THR A 4 -41.09 -5.33 -1.49
C THR A 4 -40.32 -4.00 -1.36
N ARG A 5 -40.78 -2.94 -2.02
CA ARG A 5 -40.23 -1.58 -1.88
C ARG A 5 -40.44 -1.05 -0.46
N ARG A 6 -39.43 -0.40 0.13
CA ARG A 6 -39.63 0.63 1.16
C ARG A 6 -38.68 1.82 0.94
N THR A 7 -39.29 2.89 0.45
CA THR A 7 -38.80 4.26 0.41
C THR A 7 -38.81 4.85 1.83
N LEU A 8 -37.76 5.56 2.24
CA LEU A 8 -37.84 6.55 3.32
C LEU A 8 -37.15 7.86 2.90
N LEU A 9 -37.95 8.92 2.96
CA LEU A 9 -37.61 10.32 2.79
C LEU A 9 -37.01 10.91 4.08
N GLY A 10 -36.27 12.01 3.92
CA GLY A 10 -36.01 13.02 4.95
C GLY A 10 -34.53 13.09 5.35
N SER A 11 -33.87 14.23 5.52
CA SER A 11 -34.36 15.58 5.74
C SER A 11 -33.23 16.58 5.45
N ALA A 12 -33.58 17.78 5.00
CA ALA A 12 -32.66 18.89 4.76
C ALA A 12 -32.30 19.62 6.07
N CYS A 13 -31.04 20.05 6.21
CA CYS A 13 -30.64 21.10 7.14
C CYS A 13 -29.84 22.17 6.38
N VAL A 14 -30.26 23.41 6.57
CA VAL A 14 -29.80 24.66 5.98
C VAL A 14 -29.00 25.44 7.05
N LEU A 15 -28.10 26.34 6.61
CA LEU A 15 -27.70 27.64 7.22
C LEU A 15 -26.24 27.80 7.72
N THR A 16 -25.45 28.47 6.86
CA THR A 16 -24.69 29.74 7.06
C THR A 16 -23.95 30.08 8.37
N GLY A 17 -22.67 30.49 8.23
CA GLY A 17 -21.95 31.43 9.12
C GLY A 17 -20.63 31.90 8.48
N LEU A 18 -20.53 33.15 7.97
CA LEU A 18 -19.80 34.34 8.50
C LEU A 18 -18.25 34.18 8.54
N SER A 19 -17.45 34.84 7.68
CA SER A 19 -17.05 36.28 7.66
C SER A 19 -15.75 36.60 8.43
N GLY A 20 -14.75 37.17 7.73
CA GLY A 20 -13.66 38.03 8.25
C GLY A 20 -12.39 37.30 8.70
N CYS A 21 -11.15 37.74 8.42
CA CYS A 21 -10.68 39.12 8.35
C CYS A 21 -9.45 39.26 7.43
N LEU A 22 -9.42 40.35 6.65
CA LEU A 22 -8.23 40.91 5.99
C LEU A 22 -7.35 41.65 7.02
N GLY A 23 -6.05 41.68 6.75
CA GLY A 23 -5.06 42.62 7.32
C GLY A 23 -3.79 41.90 7.76
N GLY A 24 -2.57 42.30 7.41
CA GLY A 24 -2.05 43.43 6.65
C GLY A 24 -0.53 43.25 6.53
N SER A 25 0.06 43.80 5.47
CA SER A 25 1.50 43.79 5.24
C SER A 25 2.21 44.81 6.14
N GLU A 26 3.33 44.43 6.77
CA GLU A 26 4.42 45.36 7.04
C GLU A 26 5.76 44.61 7.17
N SER A 27 6.67 44.91 6.26
CA SER A 27 8.06 44.51 6.29
C SER A 27 8.85 45.47 7.19
N SER A 28 9.63 44.93 8.12
CA SER A 28 10.91 45.54 8.50
C SER A 28 11.89 44.47 8.97
N PRO A 29 13.09 44.40 8.38
CA PRO A 29 14.16 43.51 8.81
C PRO A 29 14.89 44.16 9.98
N THR A 30 15.32 43.38 10.97
CA THR A 30 16.58 43.54 11.74
C THR A 30 16.51 42.63 12.96
N GLY A 31 17.53 41.79 13.09
CA GLY A 31 17.77 40.96 14.26
C GLY A 31 18.02 39.54 13.83
N THR A 32 19.27 39.21 13.54
CA THR A 32 19.74 37.81 13.52
C THR A 32 19.64 37.29 14.96
N PRO A 33 18.73 36.36 15.31
CA PRO A 33 18.92 35.59 16.52
C PRO A 33 20.05 34.60 16.22
N THR A 34 21.19 34.77 16.89
CA THR A 34 22.18 33.72 17.02
C THR A 34 21.47 32.46 17.51
N ALA A 35 21.34 31.46 16.64
CA ALA A 35 20.79 30.16 16.98
C ALA A 35 21.65 29.56 18.09
N THR A 36 21.16 29.63 19.33
CA THR A 36 21.66 28.79 20.39
C THR A 36 21.29 27.36 20.00
N PRO A 37 22.23 26.41 19.90
CA PRO A 37 21.85 25.03 19.67
C PRO A 37 20.97 24.60 20.85
N THR A 38 19.69 24.40 20.56
CA THR A 38 18.80 23.71 21.49
C THR A 38 19.40 22.32 21.66
N PRO A 39 19.66 21.84 22.89
CA PRO A 39 20.04 20.46 23.07
C PRO A 39 18.92 19.60 22.51
N THR A 40 19.18 18.94 21.38
CA THR A 40 18.35 17.84 20.89
C THR A 40 18.23 16.87 22.06
N ALA A 41 17.03 16.73 22.60
CA ALA A 41 16.74 15.68 23.54
C ALA A 41 16.96 14.36 22.78
N THR A 42 18.14 13.77 22.94
CA THR A 42 18.35 12.37 22.60
C THR A 42 17.37 11.61 23.48
N ARG A 43 16.26 11.17 22.89
CA ARG A 43 15.37 10.19 23.50
C ARG A 43 16.20 8.91 23.60
N THR A 44 16.95 8.79 24.70
CA THR A 44 17.49 7.50 25.17
C THR A 44 16.29 6.73 25.72
N GLY A 45 15.37 6.38 24.83
CA GLY A 45 14.40 5.35 25.11
C GLY A 45 15.21 4.08 25.29
N THR A 46 15.16 3.51 26.48
CA THR A 46 15.54 2.11 26.67
C THR A 46 14.69 1.31 25.68
N VAL A 47 15.28 0.94 24.54
CA VAL A 47 14.70 -0.01 23.61
C VAL A 47 14.67 -1.32 24.39
N ILE A 48 13.55 -1.58 25.07
CA ILE A 48 13.17 -2.94 25.39
C ILE A 48 12.92 -3.51 24.01
N ALA A 49 13.91 -4.20 23.46
CA ALA A 49 13.77 -4.96 22.23
C ALA A 49 12.77 -6.07 22.53
N GLU A 50 11.48 -5.74 22.53
CA GLU A 50 10.44 -6.73 22.31
C GLU A 50 10.82 -7.38 20.98
N SER A 51 11.05 -8.69 21.01
CA SER A 51 11.44 -9.43 19.82
C SER A 51 10.32 -9.29 18.80
N CYS A 52 10.49 -8.38 17.83
CA CYS A 52 9.57 -8.25 16.72
C CYS A 52 9.70 -9.55 15.89
N SER A 53 8.59 -10.27 15.76
CA SER A 53 8.51 -11.49 14.97
C SER A 53 7.67 -11.21 13.73
N ALA A 54 8.32 -11.18 12.57
CA ALA A 54 7.67 -11.05 11.28
C ALA A 54 7.29 -12.43 10.72
N SER A 55 6.21 -12.47 9.95
CA SER A 55 5.88 -13.60 9.07
C SER A 55 6.61 -13.41 7.74
N ASP A 56 7.03 -14.51 7.12
CA ASP A 56 7.63 -14.44 5.79
C ASP A 56 6.58 -14.01 4.77
N PRO A 57 6.84 -12.95 3.97
CA PRO A 57 5.95 -12.60 2.89
C PRO A 57 6.06 -13.64 1.75
N PRO A 58 5.05 -13.72 0.85
CA PRO A 58 5.07 -14.66 -0.27
C PRO A 58 6.35 -14.57 -1.10
N ALA A 59 7.09 -15.68 -1.17
CA ALA A 59 8.34 -15.82 -1.93
C ALA A 59 8.36 -17.16 -2.70
N PRO A 60 7.68 -17.23 -3.86
CA PRO A 60 7.56 -18.49 -4.59
C PRO A 60 8.89 -19.01 -5.11
N THR A 61 9.02 -20.34 -5.15
CA THR A 61 10.16 -21.04 -5.75
C THR A 61 9.68 -21.89 -6.93
N GLY A 62 10.49 -21.98 -7.98
CA GLY A 62 10.19 -22.86 -9.12
C GLY A 62 9.06 -22.36 -10.02
N ALA A 63 8.68 -21.08 -9.90
CA ALA A 63 7.73 -20.47 -10.79
C ALA A 63 8.37 -20.19 -12.17
N ALA A 64 7.53 -20.04 -13.19
CA ALA A 64 7.98 -19.81 -14.55
C ALA A 64 8.58 -18.43 -14.79
N THR A 65 8.31 -17.49 -13.89
CA THR A 65 8.93 -16.17 -13.84
C THR A 65 9.44 -15.91 -12.42
N ASP A 66 10.45 -15.07 -12.30
CA ASP A 66 11.10 -14.80 -11.02
C ASP A 66 10.18 -13.96 -10.10
N PRO A 67 10.18 -14.24 -8.78
CA PRO A 67 9.53 -13.38 -7.81
C PRO A 67 10.12 -11.96 -7.84
N LYS A 68 9.29 -10.96 -7.53
CA LYS A 68 9.74 -9.58 -7.39
C LYS A 68 10.28 -9.34 -5.97
N PRO A 69 11.39 -8.60 -5.82
CA PRO A 69 11.88 -8.22 -4.49
C PRO A 69 10.94 -7.21 -3.83
N TYR A 70 10.79 -7.31 -2.52
CA TYR A 70 10.07 -6.33 -1.71
C TYR A 70 10.88 -5.02 -1.61
N PRO A 71 10.21 -3.84 -1.53
CA PRO A 71 10.90 -2.57 -1.39
C PRO A 71 11.60 -2.47 -0.03
N GLU A 72 12.72 -1.76 0.00
CA GLU A 72 13.43 -1.43 1.24
C GLU A 72 12.66 -0.40 2.08
N GLN A 73 13.00 -0.31 3.38
CA GLN A 73 12.45 0.72 4.25
C GLN A 73 12.73 2.11 3.68
N PRO A 74 11.76 3.03 3.68
CA PRO A 74 12.07 4.43 3.47
C PRO A 74 12.97 4.94 4.60
N SER A 75 14.00 5.73 4.26
CA SER A 75 14.93 6.30 5.24
C SER A 75 14.28 7.26 6.23
N GLU A 76 13.12 7.82 5.88
CA GLU A 76 12.32 8.70 6.72
C GLU A 76 10.84 8.35 6.58
N LEU A 77 10.11 8.32 7.69
CA LEU A 77 8.66 8.08 7.70
C LEU A 77 7.88 9.39 7.61
N SER A 78 7.52 9.74 6.39
CA SER A 78 6.57 10.79 6.06
C SER A 78 5.31 10.19 5.46
N ARG A 79 4.22 10.96 5.39
CA ARG A 79 2.98 10.51 4.73
C ARG A 79 3.24 10.05 3.29
N GLU A 80 4.08 10.77 2.55
CA GLU A 80 4.38 10.52 1.14
C GLU A 80 5.29 9.30 0.97
N SER A 81 6.36 9.20 1.76
CA SER A 81 7.29 8.06 1.70
C SER A 81 6.60 6.76 2.12
N VAL A 82 5.75 6.80 3.15
CA VAL A 82 4.97 5.64 3.59
C VAL A 82 3.93 5.22 2.55
N GLY A 83 3.21 6.17 1.96
CA GLY A 83 2.26 5.88 0.88
C GLY A 83 2.95 5.18 -0.31
N SER A 84 4.09 5.73 -0.75
CA SER A 84 4.87 5.18 -1.86
C SER A 84 5.45 3.80 -1.53
N PHE A 85 5.97 3.63 -0.31
CA PHE A 85 6.47 2.34 0.18
C PHE A 85 5.36 1.28 0.18
N VAL A 86 4.20 1.58 0.77
CA VAL A 86 3.07 0.64 0.85
C VAL A 86 2.51 0.32 -0.54
N GLU A 87 2.48 1.29 -1.47
CA GLU A 87 2.10 1.03 -2.87
C GLU A 87 2.99 -0.04 -3.50
N ALA A 88 4.31 0.17 -3.43
CA ALA A 88 5.29 -0.73 -4.00
C ALA A 88 5.23 -2.10 -3.32
N TYR A 89 5.09 -2.11 -2.00
CA TYR A 89 5.02 -3.32 -1.19
C TYR A 89 3.79 -4.16 -1.56
N GLU A 90 2.59 -3.56 -1.61
CA GLU A 90 1.36 -4.29 -1.96
C GLU A 90 1.39 -4.80 -3.40
N ARG A 91 1.94 -4.02 -4.33
CA ARG A 91 2.11 -4.46 -5.73
C ARG A 91 2.96 -5.72 -5.81
N VAL A 92 4.08 -5.78 -5.09
CA VAL A 92 4.95 -6.96 -5.02
C VAL A 92 4.26 -8.10 -4.27
N TYR A 93 3.59 -7.82 -3.16
CA TYR A 93 2.88 -8.82 -2.37
C TYR A 93 1.84 -9.57 -3.21
N GLN A 94 1.00 -8.85 -3.95
CA GLN A 94 -0.03 -9.44 -4.79
C GLN A 94 0.57 -10.21 -5.96
N TYR A 95 1.62 -9.68 -6.59
CA TYR A 95 2.33 -10.37 -7.67
C TYR A 95 2.92 -11.70 -7.18
N ASN A 96 3.69 -11.68 -6.10
CA ASN A 96 4.32 -12.88 -5.55
C ASN A 96 3.30 -13.88 -4.99
N SER A 97 2.16 -13.40 -4.45
CA SER A 97 1.07 -14.27 -3.99
C SER A 97 0.47 -15.06 -5.15
N MET A 98 0.11 -14.37 -6.25
CA MET A 98 -0.44 -15.02 -7.45
C MET A 98 0.58 -15.95 -8.10
N LEU A 99 1.85 -15.57 -8.10
CA LEU A 99 2.94 -16.39 -8.60
C LEU A 99 3.15 -17.65 -7.74
N ALA A 100 2.95 -17.59 -6.42
CA ALA A 100 3.01 -18.74 -5.53
C ALA A 100 1.82 -19.67 -5.66
N GLU A 101 0.63 -19.13 -5.93
CA GLU A 101 -0.57 -19.93 -6.17
C GLU A 101 -0.54 -20.62 -7.54
N TYR A 102 0.04 -19.97 -8.56
CA TYR A 102 0.04 -20.44 -9.94
C TYR A 102 1.44 -20.45 -10.59
N PRO A 103 2.42 -21.16 -10.00
CA PRO A 103 3.83 -21.08 -10.40
C PRO A 103 4.08 -21.54 -11.84
N ASP A 104 3.29 -22.49 -12.35
CA ASP A 104 3.43 -23.02 -13.71
C ASP A 104 2.66 -22.25 -14.78
N LYS A 105 1.83 -21.26 -14.39
CA LYS A 105 0.95 -20.54 -15.33
C LYS A 105 1.41 -19.10 -15.56
N ILE A 106 1.65 -18.34 -14.50
CA ILE A 106 2.08 -16.94 -14.62
C ILE A 106 3.47 -16.88 -15.26
N GLY A 107 3.60 -16.13 -16.36
CA GLY A 107 4.82 -16.04 -17.16
C GLY A 107 4.99 -17.13 -18.24
N ARG A 108 4.08 -18.11 -18.32
CA ARG A 108 4.05 -19.14 -19.39
C ARG A 108 2.78 -19.06 -20.22
N LEU A 109 1.63 -19.20 -19.55
CA LEU A 109 0.31 -19.24 -20.17
C LEU A 109 -0.47 -17.96 -19.92
N ASN A 110 -0.08 -17.22 -18.89
CA ASN A 110 -0.76 -16.02 -18.44
C ASN A 110 0.23 -14.92 -18.10
N ASP A 111 -0.11 -13.71 -18.51
CA ASP A 111 0.53 -12.50 -18.00
C ASP A 111 -0.19 -12.05 -16.73
N LEU A 112 0.52 -11.37 -15.84
CA LEU A 112 -0.02 -10.83 -14.60
C LEU A 112 0.36 -9.36 -14.47
N ASP A 113 -0.66 -8.52 -14.30
CA ASP A 113 -0.51 -7.11 -13.97
C ASP A 113 -1.17 -6.82 -12.60
N VAL A 114 -0.55 -5.93 -11.83
CA VAL A 114 -1.08 -5.52 -10.52
C VAL A 114 -1.18 -4.00 -10.50
N SER A 115 -2.42 -3.52 -10.42
CA SER A 115 -2.76 -2.10 -10.41
C SER A 115 -3.23 -1.67 -9.02
N ILE A 116 -2.63 -0.61 -8.49
CA ILE A 116 -3.11 0.06 -7.28
C ILE A 116 -3.97 1.24 -7.73
N ASN A 117 -5.21 1.30 -7.25
CA ASN A 117 -6.19 2.30 -7.68
C ASN A 117 -6.23 3.48 -6.71
N GLU A 118 -6.14 3.20 -5.41
CA GLU A 118 -6.23 4.22 -4.37
C GLU A 118 -5.34 3.87 -3.18
N ILE A 119 -4.70 4.91 -2.63
CA ILE A 119 -3.98 4.87 -1.36
C ILE A 119 -4.45 6.03 -0.49
N THR A 120 -4.83 5.70 0.74
CA THR A 120 -5.20 6.68 1.76
C THR A 120 -4.26 6.54 2.95
N VAL A 121 -3.61 7.62 3.37
CA VAL A 121 -2.67 7.60 4.49
C VAL A 121 -3.16 8.49 5.62
N THR A 122 -3.47 7.89 6.76
CA THR A 122 -3.86 8.56 8.01
C THR A 122 -2.73 8.43 9.02
N VAL A 123 -2.50 9.48 9.80
CA VAL A 123 -1.51 9.46 10.90
C VAL A 123 -2.26 9.24 12.20
N GLU A 124 -1.88 8.21 12.94
CA GLU A 124 -2.45 7.86 14.24
C GLU A 124 -1.31 7.75 15.27
N GLU A 125 -1.27 8.68 16.21
CA GLU A 125 -0.22 8.79 17.24
C GLU A 125 1.18 8.85 16.60
N GLU A 126 1.99 7.79 16.76
CA GLU A 126 3.34 7.64 16.20
C GLU A 126 3.37 6.61 15.03
N THR A 127 2.22 6.35 14.40
CA THR A 127 2.09 5.35 13.32
C THR A 127 1.28 5.86 12.13
N PHE A 128 1.47 5.23 10.98
CA PHE A 128 0.71 5.49 9.76
C PHE A 128 -0.25 4.34 9.50
N VAL A 129 -1.53 4.66 9.32
CA VAL A 129 -2.55 3.71 8.85
C VAL A 129 -2.80 3.97 7.38
N VAL A 130 -2.55 2.96 6.54
CA VAL A 130 -2.65 3.08 5.09
C VAL A 130 -3.73 2.14 4.55
N GLY A 131 -4.78 2.70 3.95
CA GLY A 131 -5.76 1.92 3.18
C GLY A 131 -5.32 1.80 1.73
N VAL A 132 -5.38 0.59 1.17
CA VAL A 132 -5.01 0.30 -0.21
C VAL A 132 -6.15 -0.43 -0.91
N THR A 133 -6.56 0.07 -2.08
CA THR A 133 -7.45 -0.66 -2.98
C THR A 133 -6.78 -0.84 -4.34
N GLY A 134 -7.01 -1.99 -4.97
CA GLY A 134 -6.37 -2.32 -6.22
C GLY A 134 -7.04 -3.50 -6.90
N GLN A 135 -6.37 -4.01 -7.94
CA GLN A 135 -6.79 -5.21 -8.63
C GLN A 135 -5.59 -5.93 -9.25
N THR A 136 -5.67 -7.25 -9.29
CA THR A 136 -4.79 -8.09 -10.11
C THR A 136 -5.51 -8.43 -11.40
N ASN A 137 -4.81 -8.38 -12.52
CA ASN A 137 -5.33 -8.65 -13.84
C ASN A 137 -4.51 -9.79 -14.46
N THR A 138 -5.17 -10.82 -15.01
CA THR A 138 -4.46 -11.83 -15.80
C THR A 138 -4.92 -11.83 -17.24
N GLY A 139 -3.94 -11.79 -18.15
CA GLY A 139 -4.14 -12.04 -19.58
C GLY A 139 -3.79 -13.49 -19.92
N ILE A 140 -4.15 -13.92 -21.14
CA ILE A 140 -3.57 -15.12 -21.74
C ILE A 140 -2.38 -14.65 -22.57
N THR A 141 -1.21 -15.25 -22.35
CA THR A 141 -0.02 -14.96 -23.16
C THR A 141 -0.22 -15.57 -24.54
N THR A 142 -0.20 -14.77 -25.60
CA THR A 142 -0.20 -15.29 -26.98
C THR A 142 1.23 -15.56 -27.38
N ASP A 143 1.56 -16.83 -27.56
CA ASP A 143 2.88 -17.26 -28.01
C ASP A 143 3.02 -16.92 -29.51
N ASP A 144 3.71 -15.83 -29.85
CA ASP A 144 3.91 -15.41 -31.24
C ASP A 144 4.99 -16.24 -31.97
N GLY A 145 5.56 -17.26 -31.32
CA GLY A 145 6.77 -17.96 -31.74
C GLY A 145 6.59 -19.42 -32.15
N GLY A 146 6.04 -19.68 -33.34
CA GLY A 146 6.47 -20.74 -34.29
C GLY A 146 6.66 -22.20 -33.84
N GLY A 147 6.32 -22.60 -32.62
CA GLY A 147 6.42 -23.95 -32.11
C GLY A 147 5.06 -24.62 -32.06
N SER A 148 4.83 -25.63 -32.91
CA SER A 148 3.59 -26.41 -32.96
C SER A 148 3.47 -27.40 -31.79
N GLU A 149 3.67 -26.95 -30.55
CA GLU A 149 3.27 -27.71 -29.37
C GLU A 149 2.04 -27.03 -28.78
N THR A 150 0.87 -27.65 -28.94
CA THR A 150 -0.34 -27.18 -28.28
C THR A 150 -0.13 -27.30 -26.77
N PRO A 151 -0.19 -26.20 -25.99
CA PRO A 151 -0.08 -26.28 -24.54
C PRO A 151 -1.15 -27.25 -24.02
N THR A 152 -0.73 -28.34 -23.37
CA THR A 152 -1.67 -29.32 -22.81
C THR A 152 -2.36 -28.80 -21.54
N GLN A 153 -1.84 -27.72 -20.97
CA GLN A 153 -2.37 -27.09 -19.77
C GLN A 153 -3.32 -25.94 -20.10
N THR A 154 -4.43 -25.86 -19.37
CA THR A 154 -5.42 -24.78 -19.52
C THR A 154 -4.94 -23.50 -18.80
N PRO A 155 -4.89 -22.34 -19.48
CA PRO A 155 -4.55 -21.07 -18.85
C PRO A 155 -5.56 -20.69 -17.75
N LEU A 156 -5.17 -19.76 -16.88
CA LEU A 156 -6.13 -19.09 -16.01
C LEU A 156 -7.16 -18.30 -16.85
N PRO A 157 -8.41 -18.21 -16.39
CA PRO A 157 -9.39 -17.35 -17.04
C PRO A 157 -8.88 -15.90 -17.04
N MET A 158 -9.14 -15.17 -18.12
CA MET A 158 -8.88 -13.72 -18.12
C MET A 158 -9.84 -13.05 -17.14
N GLY A 159 -9.32 -12.12 -16.33
CA GLY A 159 -10.12 -11.51 -15.30
C GLY A 159 -9.42 -10.39 -14.56
N HIS A 160 -10.24 -9.68 -13.78
CA HIS A 160 -9.85 -8.65 -12.84
C HIS A 160 -10.32 -9.10 -11.46
N TRP A 161 -9.39 -9.20 -10.52
CA TRP A 161 -9.71 -9.56 -9.13
C TRP A 161 -9.40 -8.37 -8.23
N PRO A 162 -10.43 -7.66 -7.74
CA PRO A 162 -10.23 -6.53 -6.85
C PRO A 162 -9.72 -7.02 -5.49
N PHE A 163 -8.91 -6.18 -4.85
CA PHE A 163 -8.48 -6.38 -3.47
C PHE A 163 -8.52 -5.07 -2.69
N GLU A 164 -8.64 -5.22 -1.37
CA GLU A 164 -8.58 -4.14 -0.40
C GLU A 164 -7.79 -4.64 0.81
N THR A 165 -6.92 -3.80 1.35
CA THR A 165 -6.16 -4.11 2.56
C THR A 165 -5.82 -2.86 3.34
N THR A 166 -5.46 -3.05 4.60
CA THR A 166 -5.00 -1.98 5.49
C THR A 166 -3.63 -2.34 6.05
N TYR A 167 -2.76 -1.33 6.07
CA TYR A 167 -1.45 -1.38 6.66
C TYR A 167 -1.37 -0.51 7.91
N LYS A 168 -0.53 -0.94 8.86
CA LYS A 168 0.00 -0.09 9.93
C LYS A 168 1.52 -0.08 9.84
N VAL A 169 2.10 1.10 9.71
CA VAL A 169 3.55 1.31 9.51
C VAL A 169 4.09 2.20 10.62
N SER A 170 5.22 1.80 11.20
CA SER A 170 5.99 2.56 12.19
C SER A 170 7.49 2.41 11.90
N ASP A 171 8.33 3.05 12.71
CA ASP A 171 9.78 2.87 12.66
C ASP A 171 10.21 1.45 13.05
N GLU A 172 9.31 0.63 13.62
CA GLU A 172 9.62 -0.70 14.17
C GLU A 172 9.03 -1.85 13.34
N PHE A 173 7.93 -1.64 12.62
CA PHE A 173 7.29 -2.71 11.86
C PHE A 173 6.44 -2.25 10.67
N VAL A 174 6.14 -3.23 9.81
CA VAL A 174 5.05 -3.16 8.82
C VAL A 174 4.05 -4.28 9.10
N ARG A 175 2.79 -3.89 9.29
CA ARG A 175 1.69 -4.83 9.54
C ARG A 175 0.64 -4.72 8.44
N ARG A 176 0.32 -5.83 7.78
CA ARG A 176 -0.72 -5.94 6.75
C ARG A 176 -1.87 -6.80 7.26
N GLY A 177 -3.10 -6.28 7.26
CA GLY A 177 -4.29 -7.04 7.68
C GLY A 177 -4.17 -7.66 9.09
N GLY A 178 -3.43 -7.00 9.99
CA GLY A 178 -3.18 -7.50 11.35
C GLY A 178 -1.92 -8.36 11.54
N THR A 179 -1.26 -8.80 10.46
CA THR A 179 -0.04 -9.64 10.52
C THR A 179 1.21 -8.80 10.27
N VAL A 180 2.24 -8.94 11.10
CA VAL A 180 3.53 -8.27 10.91
C VAL A 180 4.33 -9.03 9.85
N TYR A 181 4.79 -8.32 8.82
CA TYR A 181 5.60 -8.88 7.73
C TYR A 181 7.01 -8.32 7.69
N GLU A 182 7.25 -7.15 8.27
CA GLU A 182 8.59 -6.57 8.39
C GLU A 182 8.82 -6.10 9.83
N CYS A 183 10.04 -6.30 10.30
CA CYS A 183 10.57 -5.78 11.56
C CYS A 183 11.89 -5.07 11.25
N TRP A 184 12.10 -3.90 11.83
CA TRP A 184 13.31 -3.09 11.62
C TRP A 184 14.16 -3.01 12.90
#